data_AF-A0A2A3CBI5-F1
#
_entry.id   AF-A0A2A3CBI5-F1
#
_cell.length_a   1.000
_cell.length_b   1.000
_cell.length_c   1.000
_cell.angle_alpha   90.00
_cell.angle_beta   90.00
_cell.angle_gamma   90.00
#
_symmetry.space_group_name_H-M   'P 1'
#
loop_
_entity.id
_entity.type
_entity.pdbx_description
1 polymer ?
#
loop_
_entity_poly.entity_id
_entity_poly.type
_entity_poly.pdbx_seq_one_letter_code
_entity_poly.pdbx_strand_id
1 'polypeptide(L)'
;MDARSERNAIPLAVDLDGTLIATDLLWEGLFILIKKNPLYLLLLPIWLTGGPARLKQEIAARTDIDAASLPYRRELLERLLTEHGEGRRIVLATGTPRKFAEAIASHLGIFDRVLATDGPHNMTSGRKCASLIAAYGDGGFDYAGNSRHDLKVFDAARRAIVVAPDRSAQRWQAAHGAETVPTPRPTAKTFVKMLRVHQWLKNALIAVPMVLSHEYFNVSMIWDCVLAFVSFSAVASAIYIVNDFFDLALDRKHPTKRNRPFASGALSIPFGLGAIGVLLAIGIVAGWLLPIEFLGVLGGYMVVTTAYSLSFKRMLLVDVLTLAGLYTIRVLAGAAATGVDVSFWLLAFSIFFFLSLALVKRFVELRTTAIPPGERIAGRGYRTEDQEIVAQAGMASAFSSALVLALYMDSVAVRELYPHPWLMWPLAPIVLYLTMRVWILARRDEMHDDPVVFIIRDWRSQIVVLFGASLLVAGGWGW
;
A
#
# COMPACT_ATOMS: atom_id res chain seq x y z
N MET A 1 -25.59 12.23 -47.34
CA MET A 1 -25.90 12.01 -45.91
C MET A 1 -24.60 12.16 -45.14
N ASP A 2 -24.49 13.15 -44.28
CA ASP A 2 -23.25 13.45 -43.56
C ASP A 2 -22.91 12.34 -42.55
N ALA A 3 -21.67 11.86 -42.56
CA ALA A 3 -21.17 10.86 -41.60
C ALA A 3 -21.24 11.29 -40.11
N ARG A 4 -21.62 12.55 -39.83
CA ARG A 4 -21.95 13.06 -38.49
C ARG A 4 -23.40 12.73 -38.08
N SER A 5 -24.35 12.82 -39.02
CA SER A 5 -25.76 12.51 -38.77
C SER A 5 -25.99 11.03 -38.44
N GLU A 6 -25.28 10.12 -39.13
CA GLU A 6 -25.33 8.67 -38.84
C GLU A 6 -24.67 8.28 -37.50
N ARG A 7 -23.65 9.04 -37.05
CA ARG A 7 -22.98 8.80 -35.77
C ARG A 7 -23.85 9.18 -34.57
N ASN A 8 -24.57 10.29 -34.67
CA ASN A 8 -25.47 10.75 -33.61
C ASN A 8 -26.73 9.87 -33.48
N ALA A 9 -27.13 9.20 -34.56
CA ALA A 9 -28.26 8.27 -34.56
C ALA A 9 -27.98 6.97 -33.79
N ILE A 10 -26.72 6.53 -33.71
CA ILE A 10 -26.36 5.22 -33.17
C ILE A 10 -25.73 5.36 -31.78
N PRO A 11 -26.36 4.82 -30.72
CA PRO A 11 -25.89 4.97 -29.36
C PRO A 11 -24.54 4.29 -29.15
N LEU A 12 -23.73 4.84 -28.25
CA LEU A 12 -22.52 4.21 -27.73
C LEU A 12 -22.80 3.63 -26.35
N ALA A 13 -22.82 2.31 -26.25
CA ALA A 13 -22.89 1.61 -24.98
C ALA A 13 -21.48 1.36 -24.43
N VAL A 14 -21.26 1.57 -23.13
CA VAL A 14 -19.95 1.41 -22.49
C VAL A 14 -20.05 0.59 -21.23
N ASP A 15 -19.13 -0.35 -21.07
CA ASP A 15 -18.95 -1.09 -19.82
C ASP A 15 -18.27 -0.25 -18.75
N LEU A 16 -18.51 -0.58 -17.48
CA LEU A 16 -17.95 0.16 -16.36
C LEU A 16 -16.64 -0.44 -15.87
N ASP A 17 -16.69 -1.64 -15.29
CA ASP A 17 -15.60 -2.25 -14.54
C ASP A 17 -14.43 -2.65 -15.47
N GLY A 18 -13.25 -2.08 -15.23
CA GLY A 18 -12.07 -2.27 -16.07
C GLY A 18 -12.10 -1.60 -17.45
N THR A 19 -13.26 -1.07 -17.87
CA THR A 19 -13.46 -0.33 -19.14
C THR A 19 -13.45 1.18 -18.88
N LEU A 20 -14.53 1.76 -18.35
CA LEU A 20 -14.59 3.19 -18.01
C LEU A 20 -13.73 3.54 -16.79
N ILE A 21 -13.77 2.69 -15.76
CA ILE A 21 -12.88 2.78 -14.61
C ILE A 21 -11.80 1.70 -14.72
N ALA A 22 -10.59 1.97 -14.21
CA ALA A 22 -9.49 1.02 -14.28
C ALA A 22 -9.62 -0.15 -13.27
N THR A 23 -10.56 -0.06 -12.33
CA THR A 23 -10.79 -1.01 -11.24
C THR A 23 -12.14 -1.72 -11.35
N ASP A 24 -12.45 -2.56 -10.37
CA ASP A 24 -13.69 -3.34 -10.27
C ASP A 24 -14.39 -3.00 -8.95
N LEU A 25 -15.62 -2.50 -9.06
CA LEU A 25 -16.40 -2.00 -7.92
C LEU A 25 -16.87 -3.09 -6.97
N LEU A 26 -16.93 -4.36 -7.41
CA LEU A 26 -17.22 -5.47 -6.51
C LEU A 26 -16.10 -5.61 -5.47
N TRP A 27 -14.85 -5.59 -5.93
CA TRP A 27 -13.69 -5.70 -5.04
C TRP A 27 -13.55 -4.47 -4.14
N GLU A 28 -13.75 -3.26 -4.68
CA GLU A 28 -13.71 -2.05 -3.87
C GLU A 28 -14.81 -2.05 -2.80
N GLY A 29 -16.05 -2.35 -3.20
CA GLY A 29 -17.18 -2.47 -2.27
C GLY A 29 -16.91 -3.51 -1.17
N LEU A 30 -16.29 -4.64 -1.52
CA LEU A 30 -15.92 -5.67 -0.56
C LEU A 30 -14.92 -5.16 0.49
N PHE A 31 -13.86 -4.46 0.08
CA PHE A 31 -12.88 -3.92 1.03
C PHE A 31 -13.45 -2.79 1.88
N ILE A 32 -14.34 -1.96 1.33
CA ILE A 32 -15.09 -0.95 2.12
C ILE A 32 -15.97 -1.65 3.16
N LEU A 33 -16.66 -2.72 2.79
CA LEU A 33 -17.53 -3.50 3.68
C LEU A 33 -16.73 -4.10 4.85
N ILE A 34 -15.60 -4.76 4.54
CA ILE A 34 -14.73 -5.37 5.55
C ILE A 34 -14.12 -4.31 6.47
N LYS A 35 -13.73 -3.14 5.92
CA LYS A 35 -13.22 -2.02 6.72
C LYS A 35 -14.25 -1.50 7.72
N LYS A 36 -15.53 -1.49 7.33
CA LYS A 36 -16.65 -1.06 8.17
C LYS A 36 -16.95 -2.08 9.26
N ASN A 37 -17.01 -3.36 8.91
CA ASN A 37 -17.17 -4.45 9.87
C ASN A 37 -16.57 -5.76 9.31
N PRO A 38 -15.46 -6.26 9.88
CA PRO A 38 -14.82 -7.50 9.43
C PRO A 38 -15.70 -8.74 9.52
N LEU A 39 -16.74 -8.75 10.38
CA LEU A 39 -17.66 -9.88 10.54
C LEU A 39 -18.46 -10.19 9.28
N TYR A 40 -18.59 -9.24 8.34
CA TYR A 40 -19.24 -9.48 7.06
C TYR A 40 -18.52 -10.54 6.20
N LEU A 41 -17.25 -10.82 6.46
CA LEU A 41 -16.53 -11.93 5.81
C LEU A 41 -17.26 -13.27 5.98
N LEU A 42 -17.87 -13.51 7.15
CA LEU A 42 -18.59 -14.73 7.46
C LEU A 42 -19.91 -14.86 6.68
N LEU A 43 -20.46 -13.74 6.19
CA LEU A 43 -21.71 -13.73 5.42
C LEU A 43 -21.48 -13.86 3.91
N LEU A 44 -20.26 -13.66 3.40
CA LEU A 44 -19.96 -13.77 1.97
C LEU A 44 -20.35 -15.15 1.39
N PRO A 45 -20.04 -16.28 2.04
CA PRO A 45 -20.47 -17.59 1.54
C PRO A 45 -21.99 -17.70 1.47
N ILE A 46 -22.70 -17.18 2.48
CA ILE A 46 -24.17 -17.21 2.55
C ILE A 46 -24.79 -16.36 1.44
N TRP A 47 -24.20 -15.21 1.10
CA TRP A 47 -24.68 -14.41 -0.03
C TRP A 47 -24.38 -15.06 -1.37
N LEU A 48 -23.23 -15.74 -1.49
CA LEU A 48 -22.81 -16.44 -2.69
C LEU A 48 -23.69 -17.67 -3.01
N THR A 49 -24.28 -18.34 -2.03
CA THR A 49 -25.25 -19.44 -2.29
C THR A 49 -26.50 -18.95 -3.02
N GLY A 50 -26.88 -17.67 -2.86
CA GLY A 50 -27.91 -17.02 -3.67
C GLY A 50 -27.43 -16.51 -5.03
N GLY A 51 -26.19 -16.81 -5.41
CA GLY A 51 -25.58 -16.45 -6.69
C GLY A 51 -24.81 -15.12 -6.69
N PRO A 52 -24.06 -14.85 -7.77
CA PRO A 52 -23.18 -13.68 -7.86
C PRO A 52 -23.94 -12.34 -7.87
N ALA A 53 -25.19 -12.32 -8.35
CA ALA A 53 -26.03 -11.12 -8.31
C ALA A 53 -26.37 -10.70 -6.87
N ARG A 54 -26.76 -11.67 -6.03
CA ARG A 54 -27.08 -11.45 -4.62
C ARG A 54 -25.86 -10.92 -3.87
N LEU A 55 -24.70 -11.55 -4.05
CA LEU A 55 -23.45 -11.09 -3.43
C LEU A 55 -23.17 -9.61 -3.75
N LYS A 56 -23.22 -9.23 -5.03
CA LYS A 56 -23.00 -7.85 -5.47
C LYS A 56 -24.01 -6.88 -4.83
N GLN A 57 -25.29 -7.25 -4.76
CA GLN A 57 -26.33 -6.42 -4.16
C GLN A 57 -26.16 -6.26 -2.64
N GLU A 58 -25.85 -7.32 -1.92
CA GLU A 58 -25.65 -7.26 -0.46
C GLU A 58 -24.46 -6.37 -0.09
N ILE A 59 -23.39 -6.40 -0.91
CA ILE A 59 -22.25 -5.49 -0.77
C ILE A 59 -22.68 -4.05 -1.03
N ALA A 60 -23.35 -3.79 -2.16
CA ALA A 60 -23.78 -2.44 -2.53
C ALA A 60 -24.80 -1.84 -1.55
N ALA A 61 -25.69 -2.65 -0.98
CA ALA A 61 -26.67 -2.19 0.00
C ALA A 61 -26.01 -1.63 1.29
N ARG A 62 -24.82 -2.12 1.65
CA ARG A 62 -24.14 -1.79 2.92
C ARG A 62 -22.97 -0.83 2.78
N THR A 63 -22.61 -0.47 1.56
CA THR A 63 -21.46 0.37 1.25
C THR A 63 -21.84 1.47 0.26
N ASP A 64 -21.11 2.58 0.33
CA ASP A 64 -21.23 3.70 -0.60
C ASP A 64 -19.86 3.92 -1.26
N ILE A 65 -19.89 4.33 -2.51
CA ILE A 65 -18.69 4.62 -3.31
C ILE A 65 -18.59 6.12 -3.56
N ASP A 66 -17.37 6.64 -3.50
CA ASP A 66 -17.08 8.01 -3.89
C ASP A 66 -16.75 8.04 -5.39
N ALA A 67 -17.80 8.28 -6.20
CA ALA A 67 -17.72 8.31 -7.66
C ALA A 67 -16.68 9.32 -8.18
N ALA A 68 -16.43 10.43 -7.48
CA ALA A 68 -15.46 11.44 -7.91
C ALA A 68 -14.01 10.97 -7.77
N SER A 69 -13.77 10.04 -6.84
CA SER A 69 -12.42 9.54 -6.57
C SER A 69 -12.01 8.37 -7.48
N LEU A 70 -12.93 7.79 -8.26
CA LEU A 70 -12.65 6.58 -9.03
C LEU A 70 -11.57 6.81 -10.12
N PRO A 71 -10.76 5.78 -10.44
CA PRO A 71 -9.69 5.90 -11.41
C PRO A 71 -10.24 5.75 -12.84
N TYR A 72 -10.91 6.80 -13.33
CA TYR A 72 -11.44 6.85 -14.69
C TYR A 72 -10.31 6.80 -15.73
N ARG A 73 -10.54 6.07 -16.82
CA ARG A 73 -9.65 6.09 -17.99
C ARG A 73 -9.88 7.38 -18.76
N ARG A 74 -8.96 8.34 -18.58
CA ARG A 74 -9.07 9.70 -19.14
C ARG A 74 -9.40 9.73 -20.63
N GLU A 75 -8.67 8.97 -21.44
CA GLU A 75 -8.87 8.96 -22.90
C GLU A 75 -10.30 8.52 -23.31
N LEU A 76 -10.83 7.49 -22.66
CA LEU A 76 -12.21 7.04 -22.92
C LEU A 76 -13.22 8.07 -22.40
N LEU A 77 -13.01 8.61 -21.20
CA LEU A 77 -13.91 9.60 -20.60
C LEU A 77 -13.97 10.89 -21.43
N GLU A 78 -12.83 11.40 -21.88
CA GLU A 78 -12.74 12.59 -22.74
C GLU A 78 -13.45 12.35 -24.08
N ARG A 79 -13.37 11.14 -24.64
CA ARG A 79 -14.14 10.76 -25.83
C ARG A 79 -15.65 10.73 -25.56
N LEU A 80 -16.09 10.08 -24.48
CA LEU A 80 -17.51 9.99 -24.14
C LEU A 80 -18.13 11.37 -23.90
N LEU A 81 -17.40 12.27 -23.22
CA LEU A 81 -17.80 13.67 -23.02
C LEU A 81 -17.93 14.41 -24.36
N THR A 82 -16.98 14.21 -25.27
CA THR A 82 -17.00 14.82 -26.61
C THR A 82 -18.20 14.32 -27.41
N GLU A 83 -18.41 13.00 -27.49
CA GLU A 83 -19.51 12.41 -28.25
C GLU A 83 -20.88 12.78 -27.67
N HIS A 84 -21.01 12.85 -26.34
CA HIS A 84 -22.24 13.34 -25.70
C HIS A 84 -22.50 14.81 -26.02
N GLY A 85 -21.45 15.66 -25.99
CA GLY A 85 -21.55 17.07 -26.37
C GLY A 85 -21.91 17.28 -27.85
N GLU A 86 -21.57 16.33 -28.73
CA GLU A 86 -21.99 16.30 -30.13
C GLU A 86 -23.44 15.79 -30.32
N GLY A 87 -24.13 15.40 -29.25
CA GLY A 87 -25.52 14.95 -29.25
C GLY A 87 -25.70 13.44 -29.44
N ARG A 88 -24.63 12.65 -29.32
CA ARG A 88 -24.69 11.19 -29.38
C ARG A 88 -25.23 10.63 -28.06
N ARG A 89 -26.16 9.68 -28.15
CA ARG A 89 -26.68 8.97 -26.97
C ARG A 89 -25.62 8.04 -26.38
N ILE A 90 -25.37 8.14 -25.08
CA ILE A 90 -24.40 7.30 -24.35
C ILE A 90 -25.16 6.43 -23.33
N VAL A 91 -24.85 5.14 -23.31
CA VAL A 91 -25.52 4.14 -22.46
C VAL A 91 -24.49 3.47 -21.56
N LEU A 92 -24.72 3.50 -20.24
CA LEU A 92 -23.90 2.73 -19.31
C LEU A 92 -24.44 1.29 -19.25
N ALA A 93 -23.66 0.31 -19.69
CA ALA A 93 -24.07 -1.10 -19.75
C ALA A 93 -23.14 -1.98 -18.91
N THR A 94 -23.48 -2.18 -17.63
CA THR A 94 -22.59 -2.79 -16.64
C THR A 94 -23.21 -3.96 -15.87
N GLY A 95 -22.34 -4.89 -15.43
CA GLY A 95 -22.67 -5.93 -14.46
C GLY A 95 -22.62 -5.47 -13.00
N THR A 96 -22.36 -4.20 -12.72
CA THR A 96 -22.37 -3.62 -11.37
C THR A 96 -23.83 -3.43 -10.86
N PRO A 97 -24.09 -3.50 -9.54
CA PRO A 97 -25.39 -3.13 -8.98
C PRO A 97 -25.85 -1.72 -9.37
N ARG A 98 -27.16 -1.59 -9.61
CA ARG A 98 -27.81 -0.31 -9.98
C ARG A 98 -27.40 0.87 -9.10
N LYS A 99 -27.38 0.70 -7.77
CA LYS A 99 -26.97 1.74 -6.81
C LYS A 99 -25.63 2.40 -7.17
N PHE A 100 -24.62 1.60 -7.51
CA PHE A 100 -23.29 2.12 -7.87
C PHE A 100 -23.27 2.69 -9.28
N ALA A 101 -23.91 2.03 -10.23
CA ALA A 101 -23.99 2.50 -11.62
C ALA A 101 -24.68 3.88 -11.71
N GLU A 102 -25.77 4.08 -10.97
CA GLU A 102 -26.51 5.35 -10.92
C GLU A 102 -25.75 6.46 -10.18
N ALA A 103 -24.96 6.12 -9.15
CA ALA A 103 -24.09 7.09 -8.48
C ALA A 103 -23.03 7.66 -9.45
N ILE A 104 -22.45 6.80 -10.30
CA ILE A 104 -21.47 7.21 -11.32
C ILE A 104 -22.15 7.95 -12.46
N ALA A 105 -23.32 7.48 -12.89
CA ALA A 105 -24.08 8.12 -13.96
C ALA A 105 -24.50 9.55 -13.56
N SER A 106 -25.00 9.72 -12.34
CA SER A 106 -25.33 11.04 -11.78
C SER A 106 -24.09 11.93 -11.62
N HIS A 107 -22.94 11.37 -11.27
CA HIS A 107 -21.70 12.13 -11.12
C HIS A 107 -21.17 12.66 -12.47
N LEU A 108 -21.16 11.81 -13.50
CA LEU A 108 -20.63 12.18 -14.82
C LEU A 108 -21.63 12.97 -15.67
N GLY A 109 -22.94 12.74 -15.50
CA GLY A 109 -23.99 13.50 -16.18
C GLY A 109 -24.09 13.26 -17.70
N ILE A 110 -23.39 12.26 -18.24
CA ILE A 110 -23.30 11.98 -19.69
C ILE A 110 -24.16 10.82 -20.18
N PHE A 111 -24.81 10.07 -19.28
CA PHE A 111 -25.52 8.83 -19.65
C PHE A 111 -27.01 9.07 -19.78
N ASP A 112 -27.55 8.81 -20.98
CA ASP A 112 -28.99 8.86 -21.26
C ASP A 112 -29.73 7.66 -20.67
N ARG A 113 -29.03 6.53 -20.51
CA ARG A 113 -29.60 5.30 -19.97
C ARG A 113 -28.57 4.47 -19.22
N VAL A 114 -29.01 3.85 -18.13
CA VAL A 114 -28.21 2.91 -17.32
C VAL A 114 -28.85 1.51 -17.37
N LEU A 115 -28.10 0.56 -17.93
CA LEU A 115 -28.36 -0.88 -17.88
C LEU A 115 -27.41 -1.49 -16.84
N ALA A 116 -27.94 -1.83 -15.67
CA ALA A 116 -27.19 -2.34 -14.54
C ALA A 116 -27.78 -3.66 -14.01
N THR A 117 -27.07 -4.33 -13.10
CA THR A 117 -27.61 -5.50 -12.40
C THR A 117 -28.70 -5.07 -11.42
N ASP A 118 -29.89 -5.62 -11.62
CA ASP A 118 -31.10 -5.35 -10.85
C ASP A 118 -31.84 -6.66 -10.54
N GLY A 119 -32.32 -6.82 -9.31
CA GLY A 119 -32.90 -8.10 -8.82
C GLY A 119 -31.94 -9.32 -8.89
N PRO A 120 -32.47 -10.55 -9.04
CA PRO A 120 -31.69 -11.79 -8.94
C PRO A 120 -30.79 -12.08 -10.16
N HIS A 121 -30.78 -11.21 -11.17
CA HIS A 121 -30.17 -11.51 -12.47
C HIS A 121 -28.95 -10.64 -12.74
N ASN A 122 -27.76 -11.26 -12.73
CA ASN A 122 -26.49 -10.60 -13.05
C ASN A 122 -26.46 -10.16 -14.52
N MET A 123 -26.31 -8.86 -14.77
CA MET A 123 -26.29 -8.25 -16.11
C MET A 123 -24.90 -8.39 -16.76
N THR A 124 -24.52 -9.62 -17.08
CA THR A 124 -23.19 -9.93 -17.66
C THR A 124 -23.33 -10.76 -18.93
N SER A 125 -22.37 -10.58 -19.84
CA SER A 125 -22.23 -11.34 -21.08
C SER A 125 -23.53 -11.47 -21.89
N GLY A 126 -24.06 -12.68 -22.09
CA GLY A 126 -25.22 -12.92 -22.94
C GLY A 126 -26.46 -12.11 -22.56
N ARG A 127 -26.68 -11.82 -21.26
CA ARG A 127 -27.80 -10.97 -20.83
C ARG A 127 -27.57 -9.50 -21.18
N LYS A 128 -26.34 -9.01 -21.00
CA LYS A 128 -25.93 -7.66 -21.40
C LYS A 128 -26.17 -7.47 -22.91
N CYS A 129 -25.72 -8.44 -23.71
CA CYS A 129 -25.95 -8.49 -25.16
C CYS A 129 -27.45 -8.49 -25.50
N ALA A 130 -28.23 -9.41 -24.93
CA ALA A 130 -29.66 -9.51 -25.19
C ALA A 130 -30.43 -8.22 -24.85
N SER A 131 -30.08 -7.54 -23.76
CA SER A 131 -30.71 -6.27 -23.39
C SER A 131 -30.33 -5.10 -24.31
N LEU A 132 -29.10 -5.08 -24.85
CA LEU A 132 -28.69 -4.09 -25.85
C LEU A 132 -29.37 -4.34 -27.19
N ILE A 133 -29.44 -5.59 -27.64
CA ILE A 133 -30.19 -5.99 -28.85
C ILE A 133 -31.67 -5.66 -28.70
N ALA A 134 -32.28 -5.95 -27.54
CA ALA A 134 -33.69 -5.62 -27.30
C ALA A 134 -33.96 -4.11 -27.30
N ALA A 135 -32.98 -3.28 -26.90
CA ALA A 135 -33.13 -1.84 -26.84
C ALA A 135 -32.84 -1.14 -28.18
N TYR A 136 -31.90 -1.66 -28.98
CA TYR A 136 -31.34 -0.95 -30.14
C TYR A 136 -31.27 -1.77 -31.43
N GLY A 137 -31.53 -3.08 -31.37
CA GLY A 137 -31.40 -4.00 -32.50
C GLY A 137 -29.98 -4.59 -32.63
N ASP A 138 -29.87 -5.68 -33.39
CA ASP A 138 -28.59 -6.30 -33.75
C ASP A 138 -27.83 -5.41 -34.73
N GLY A 139 -26.58 -5.06 -34.43
CA GLY A 139 -25.83 -4.03 -35.15
C GLY A 139 -26.37 -2.60 -34.98
N GLY A 140 -27.25 -2.36 -34.00
CA GLY A 140 -27.89 -1.06 -33.78
C GLY A 140 -27.17 -0.13 -32.79
N PHE A 141 -26.02 -0.54 -32.25
CA PHE A 141 -25.25 0.20 -31.25
C PHE A 141 -23.74 -0.02 -31.44
N ASP A 142 -22.92 0.95 -31.00
CA ASP A 142 -21.49 0.74 -30.81
C ASP A 142 -21.22 0.36 -29.35
N TYR A 143 -20.16 -0.40 -29.10
CA TYR A 143 -19.86 -0.90 -27.76
C TYR A 143 -18.40 -0.76 -27.34
N ALA A 144 -18.17 -0.20 -26.16
CA ALA A 144 -16.87 -0.16 -25.50
C ALA A 144 -16.80 -1.16 -24.34
N GLY A 145 -15.81 -2.05 -24.35
CA GLY A 145 -15.63 -3.11 -23.35
C GLY A 145 -14.19 -3.64 -23.29
N ASN A 146 -13.92 -4.58 -22.38
CA ASN A 146 -12.54 -5.01 -22.08
C ASN A 146 -12.34 -6.52 -21.91
N SER A 147 -13.41 -7.31 -21.74
CA SER A 147 -13.28 -8.65 -21.16
C SER A 147 -13.83 -9.78 -22.03
N ARG A 148 -13.51 -11.01 -21.66
CA ARG A 148 -14.15 -12.22 -22.19
C ARG A 148 -15.68 -12.19 -22.10
N HIS A 149 -16.23 -11.47 -21.12
CA HIS A 149 -17.67 -11.40 -20.93
C HIS A 149 -18.31 -10.52 -22.00
N ASP A 150 -17.54 -9.65 -22.63
CA ASP A 150 -18.02 -8.69 -23.62
C ASP A 150 -17.96 -9.22 -25.06
N LEU A 151 -17.34 -10.37 -25.31
CA LEU A 151 -17.19 -10.95 -26.66
C LEU A 151 -18.51 -11.05 -27.41
N LYS A 152 -19.56 -11.58 -26.76
CA LYS A 152 -20.91 -11.67 -27.36
C LYS A 152 -21.52 -10.30 -27.67
N VAL A 153 -21.13 -9.27 -26.93
CA VAL A 153 -21.60 -7.89 -27.17
C VAL A 153 -20.81 -7.28 -28.31
N PHE A 154 -19.51 -7.55 -28.40
CA PHE A 154 -18.68 -7.13 -29.52
C PHE A 154 -19.19 -7.71 -30.85
N ASP A 155 -19.57 -8.99 -30.87
CA ASP A 155 -20.10 -9.64 -32.07
C ASP A 155 -21.44 -9.04 -32.55
N ALA A 156 -22.27 -8.54 -31.62
CA ALA A 156 -23.57 -7.94 -31.92
C ALA A 156 -23.51 -6.41 -32.13
N ALA A 157 -22.37 -5.79 -31.82
CA ALA A 157 -22.19 -4.34 -31.96
C ALA A 157 -21.83 -4.00 -33.41
N ARG A 158 -22.28 -2.84 -33.88
CA ARG A 158 -21.87 -2.29 -35.19
C ARG A 158 -20.37 -2.00 -35.22
N ARG A 159 -19.86 -1.42 -34.12
CA ARG A 159 -18.43 -1.18 -33.89
C ARG A 159 -18.07 -1.52 -32.46
N ALA A 160 -16.97 -2.24 -32.30
CA ALA A 160 -16.38 -2.56 -31.00
C ALA A 160 -15.16 -1.66 -30.74
N ILE A 161 -15.13 -1.07 -29.54
CA ILE A 161 -14.01 -0.31 -29.00
C ILE A 161 -13.45 -1.11 -27.83
N VAL A 162 -12.26 -1.67 -28.01
CA VAL A 162 -11.62 -2.55 -27.04
C VAL A 162 -10.71 -1.72 -26.13
N VAL A 163 -11.04 -1.68 -24.85
CA VAL A 163 -10.34 -0.86 -23.85
C VAL A 163 -9.60 -1.78 -22.89
N ALA A 164 -8.29 -1.61 -22.68
CA ALA A 164 -7.50 -2.42 -21.75
C ALA A 164 -7.82 -3.94 -21.79
N PRO A 165 -7.70 -4.60 -22.96
CA PRO A 165 -8.24 -5.94 -23.14
C PRO A 165 -7.60 -6.98 -22.20
N ASP A 166 -8.43 -7.87 -21.68
CA ASP A 166 -7.95 -9.15 -21.14
C ASP A 166 -7.40 -10.05 -22.26
N ARG A 167 -6.80 -11.19 -21.91
CA ARG A 167 -6.22 -12.13 -22.90
C ARG A 167 -7.22 -12.58 -23.97
N SER A 168 -8.51 -12.66 -23.66
CA SER A 168 -9.55 -13.13 -24.59
C SER A 168 -10.01 -12.00 -25.50
N ALA A 169 -10.29 -10.82 -24.93
CA ALA A 169 -10.64 -9.62 -25.69
C ALA A 169 -9.48 -9.19 -26.61
N GLN A 170 -8.23 -9.38 -26.19
CA GLN A 170 -7.06 -9.09 -27.02
C GLN A 170 -6.98 -10.02 -28.24
N ARG A 171 -7.27 -11.32 -28.06
CA ARG A 171 -7.31 -12.28 -29.16
C ARG A 171 -8.45 -11.97 -30.12
N TRP A 172 -9.62 -11.64 -29.59
CA TRP A 172 -10.77 -11.24 -30.40
C TRP A 172 -10.48 -9.97 -31.20
N GLN A 173 -9.88 -8.96 -30.57
CA GLN A 173 -9.49 -7.71 -31.21
C GLN A 173 -8.49 -7.93 -32.35
N ALA A 174 -7.47 -8.75 -32.12
CA ALA A 174 -6.47 -9.08 -33.14
C ALA A 174 -7.08 -9.82 -34.34
N ALA A 175 -8.12 -10.63 -34.13
CA ALA A 175 -8.81 -11.35 -35.19
C ALA A 175 -9.76 -10.47 -36.01
N HIS A 176 -10.39 -9.46 -35.40
CA HIS A 176 -11.43 -8.63 -36.04
C HIS A 176 -10.96 -7.22 -36.44
N GLY A 177 -9.74 -6.82 -36.07
CA GLY A 177 -9.21 -5.49 -36.38
C GLY A 177 -9.95 -4.35 -35.68
N ALA A 178 -10.56 -4.61 -34.52
CA ALA A 178 -11.36 -3.63 -33.80
C ALA A 178 -10.50 -2.50 -33.21
N GLU A 179 -11.13 -1.33 -33.04
CA GLU A 179 -10.49 -0.14 -32.47
C GLU A 179 -10.02 -0.43 -31.03
N THR A 180 -8.83 0.07 -30.66
CA THR A 180 -8.31 -0.07 -29.29
C THR A 180 -8.02 1.27 -28.65
N VAL A 181 -8.45 1.45 -27.41
CA VAL A 181 -8.00 2.57 -26.58
C VAL A 181 -6.71 2.16 -25.85
N PRO A 182 -5.58 2.87 -26.05
CA PRO A 182 -4.33 2.50 -25.42
C PRO A 182 -4.42 2.68 -23.91
N THR A 183 -3.79 1.76 -23.17
CA THR A 183 -3.72 1.87 -21.71
C THR A 183 -2.32 1.60 -21.20
N PRO A 184 -1.85 2.32 -20.17
CA PRO A 184 -0.52 2.13 -19.61
C PRO A 184 -0.34 0.68 -19.12
N ARG A 185 0.65 -0.02 -19.66
CA ARG A 185 1.00 -1.36 -19.19
C ARG A 185 1.79 -1.29 -17.89
N PRO A 186 1.59 -2.24 -16.96
CA PRO A 186 2.44 -2.35 -15.78
C PRO A 186 3.91 -2.53 -16.21
N THR A 187 4.81 -1.75 -15.62
CA THR A 187 6.26 -1.87 -15.84
C THR A 187 6.92 -2.53 -14.62
N ALA A 188 8.20 -2.91 -14.73
CA ALA A 188 8.98 -3.39 -13.56
C ALA A 188 8.90 -2.40 -12.37
N LYS A 189 8.91 -1.10 -12.66
CA LYS A 189 8.75 -0.04 -11.66
C LYS A 189 7.41 -0.11 -10.93
N THR A 190 6.33 -0.52 -11.60
CA THR A 190 5.00 -0.72 -10.98
C THR A 190 5.05 -1.83 -9.93
N PHE A 191 5.73 -2.95 -10.22
CA PHE A 191 5.89 -4.06 -9.27
C PHE A 191 6.80 -3.70 -8.10
N VAL A 192 7.93 -3.02 -8.35
CA VAL A 192 8.82 -2.52 -7.29
C VAL A 192 8.08 -1.55 -6.36
N LYS A 193 7.20 -0.70 -6.92
CA LYS A 193 6.36 0.20 -6.15
C LYS A 193 5.30 -0.54 -5.35
N MET A 194 4.69 -1.59 -5.91
CA MET A 194 3.72 -2.45 -5.22
C MET A 194 4.36 -3.16 -4.01
N LEU A 195 5.55 -3.74 -4.19
CA LEU A 195 6.29 -4.41 -3.10
C LEU A 195 6.83 -3.42 -2.06
N ARG A 196 6.83 -2.11 -2.37
CA ARG A 196 7.42 -1.06 -1.55
C ARG A 196 8.87 -1.38 -1.15
N VAL A 197 9.70 -1.80 -2.11
CA VAL A 197 11.10 -2.22 -1.88
C VAL A 197 11.92 -1.19 -1.08
N HIS A 198 11.64 0.11 -1.26
CA HIS A 198 12.26 1.18 -0.46
C HIS A 198 12.03 1.05 1.05
N GLN A 199 10.95 0.40 1.50
CA GLN A 199 10.67 0.12 2.92
C GLN A 199 11.45 -1.09 3.44
N TRP A 200 11.96 -1.97 2.57
CA TRP A 200 12.78 -3.12 2.98
C TRP A 200 14.07 -2.68 3.65
N LEU A 201 14.53 -1.46 3.36
CA LEU A 201 15.68 -0.86 4.03
C LEU A 201 15.55 -0.84 5.55
N LYS A 202 14.33 -0.77 6.10
CA LYS A 202 14.09 -0.85 7.54
C LYS A 202 14.46 -2.22 8.11
N ASN A 203 14.34 -3.27 7.31
CA ASN A 203 14.70 -4.62 7.70
C ASN A 203 16.23 -4.83 7.74
N ALA A 204 17.04 -3.85 7.30
CA ALA A 204 18.48 -3.87 7.56
C ALA A 204 18.81 -3.92 9.06
N LEU A 205 17.88 -3.48 9.92
CA LEU A 205 17.99 -3.60 11.38
C LEU A 205 18.08 -5.05 11.88
N ILE A 206 17.69 -6.04 11.07
CA ILE A 206 17.84 -7.47 11.37
C ILE A 206 19.31 -7.86 11.47
N ALA A 207 20.21 -7.18 10.75
CA ALA A 207 21.64 -7.47 10.83
C ALA A 207 22.33 -6.86 12.06
N VAL A 208 21.66 -5.99 12.83
CA VAL A 208 22.25 -5.26 13.96
C VAL A 208 22.88 -6.20 15.01
N PRO A 209 22.21 -7.26 15.49
CA PRO A 209 22.79 -8.17 16.49
C PRO A 209 24.09 -8.83 16.00
N MET A 210 24.10 -9.39 14.79
CA MET A 210 25.27 -10.00 14.17
C MET A 210 26.44 -9.00 14.03
N VAL A 211 26.13 -7.74 13.67
CA VAL A 211 27.14 -6.68 13.54
C VAL A 211 27.73 -6.31 14.90
N LEU A 212 26.94 -6.32 15.97
CA LEU A 212 27.41 -5.96 17.31
C LEU A 212 28.15 -7.10 18.02
N SER A 213 27.93 -8.36 17.60
CA SER A 213 28.65 -9.53 18.13
C SER A 213 29.96 -9.83 17.40
N HIS A 214 30.38 -8.99 16.44
CA HIS A 214 31.60 -9.16 15.64
C HIS A 214 31.66 -10.41 14.74
N GLU A 215 30.52 -11.07 14.49
CA GLU A 215 30.44 -12.30 13.67
C GLU A 215 30.36 -11.99 12.16
N TYR A 216 31.10 -10.99 11.69
CA TYR A 216 31.01 -10.45 10.32
C TYR A 216 31.41 -11.45 9.23
N PHE A 217 32.23 -12.44 9.57
CA PHE A 217 32.78 -13.42 8.63
C PHE A 217 32.11 -14.79 8.76
N ASN A 218 31.11 -14.92 9.64
CA ASN A 218 30.38 -16.15 9.83
C ASN A 218 29.35 -16.33 8.70
N VAL A 219 29.72 -17.15 7.71
CA VAL A 219 28.90 -17.39 6.51
C VAL A 219 27.51 -17.93 6.88
N SER A 220 27.39 -18.74 7.94
CA SER A 220 26.10 -19.25 8.41
C SER A 220 25.22 -18.11 8.90
N MET A 221 25.73 -17.25 9.79
CA MET A 221 24.95 -16.13 10.34
C MET A 221 24.56 -15.11 9.28
N ILE A 222 25.44 -14.86 8.29
CA ILE A 222 25.11 -14.01 7.14
C ILE A 222 23.94 -14.61 6.38
N TRP A 223 23.96 -15.92 6.11
CA TRP A 223 22.87 -16.61 5.43
C TRP A 223 21.56 -16.53 6.21
N ASP A 224 21.61 -16.74 7.53
CA ASP A 224 20.44 -16.63 8.40
C ASP A 224 19.86 -15.22 8.42
N CYS A 225 20.71 -14.19 8.45
CA CYS A 225 20.33 -12.79 8.32
C CYS A 225 19.69 -12.48 6.95
N VAL A 226 20.20 -13.04 5.87
CA VAL A 226 19.62 -12.89 4.53
C VAL A 226 18.25 -13.56 4.44
N LEU A 227 18.11 -14.78 4.96
CA LEU A 227 16.81 -15.48 5.04
C LEU A 227 15.81 -14.69 5.88
N ALA A 228 16.22 -14.19 7.05
CA ALA A 228 15.41 -13.38 7.93
C ALA A 228 14.97 -12.07 7.25
N PHE A 229 15.88 -11.41 6.54
CA PHE A 229 15.60 -10.21 5.76
C PHE A 229 14.57 -10.46 4.65
N VAL A 230 14.75 -11.53 3.86
CA VAL A 230 13.81 -11.92 2.80
C VAL A 230 12.45 -12.26 3.40
N SER A 231 12.42 -13.03 4.50
CA SER A 231 11.20 -13.41 5.20
C SER A 231 10.42 -12.18 5.69
N PHE A 232 11.05 -11.29 6.45
CA PHE A 232 10.44 -10.06 6.94
C PHE A 232 10.00 -9.14 5.80
N SER A 233 10.78 -9.04 4.73
CA SER A 233 10.47 -8.17 3.59
C SER A 233 9.26 -8.68 2.80
N ALA A 234 9.16 -9.98 2.59
CA ALA A 234 8.01 -10.60 1.92
C ALA A 234 6.72 -10.44 2.74
N VAL A 235 6.77 -10.75 4.04
CA VAL A 235 5.62 -10.57 4.96
C VAL A 235 5.21 -9.10 5.07
N ALA A 236 6.17 -8.17 5.22
CA ALA A 236 5.88 -6.75 5.26
C ALA A 236 5.21 -6.26 3.95
N SER A 237 5.69 -6.74 2.79
CA SER A 237 5.11 -6.42 1.48
C SER A 237 3.67 -6.91 1.37
N ALA A 238 3.38 -8.15 1.82
CA ALA A 238 2.02 -8.68 1.86
C ALA A 238 1.09 -7.80 2.72
N ILE A 239 1.53 -7.42 3.92
CA ILE A 239 0.76 -6.53 4.81
C ILE A 239 0.56 -5.15 4.15
N TYR A 240 1.56 -4.62 3.45
CA TYR A 240 1.42 -3.35 2.74
C TYR A 240 0.40 -3.41 1.60
N ILE A 241 0.31 -4.52 0.85
CA ILE A 241 -0.70 -4.70 -0.19
C ILE A 241 -2.11 -4.74 0.43
N VAL A 242 -2.29 -5.49 1.54
CA VAL A 242 -3.57 -5.51 2.28
C VAL A 242 -3.97 -4.10 2.71
N ASN A 243 -3.01 -3.33 3.24
CA ASN A 243 -3.26 -1.94 3.64
C ASN A 243 -3.63 -1.04 2.45
N ASP A 244 -2.99 -1.21 1.29
CA ASP A 244 -3.34 -0.46 0.08
C ASP A 244 -4.77 -0.74 -0.38
N PHE A 245 -5.30 -1.95 -0.19
CA PHE A 245 -6.70 -2.27 -0.48
C PHE A 245 -7.68 -1.56 0.45
N PHE A 246 -7.39 -1.52 1.75
CA PHE A 246 -8.24 -0.83 2.71
C PHE A 246 -8.20 0.69 2.56
N ASP A 247 -7.10 1.25 2.07
CA ASP A 247 -6.89 2.70 1.98
C ASP A 247 -7.07 3.27 0.56
N LEU A 248 -7.62 2.50 -0.41
CA LEU A 248 -7.85 2.93 -1.80
C LEU A 248 -8.48 4.32 -1.93
N ALA A 249 -9.64 4.55 -1.31
CA ALA A 249 -10.35 5.83 -1.40
C ALA A 249 -9.55 7.01 -0.80
N LEU A 250 -8.82 6.77 0.29
CA LEU A 250 -7.97 7.78 0.92
C LEU A 250 -6.72 8.06 0.08
N ASP A 251 -6.11 7.02 -0.48
CA ASP A 251 -4.91 7.13 -1.30
C ASP A 251 -5.18 7.92 -2.58
N ARG A 252 -6.36 7.76 -3.19
CA ARG A 252 -6.75 8.50 -4.41
C ARG A 252 -6.90 10.01 -4.19
N LYS A 253 -7.30 10.43 -2.99
CA LYS A 253 -7.40 11.86 -2.62
C LYS A 253 -6.05 12.50 -2.29
N HIS A 254 -5.03 11.69 -2.04
CA HIS A 254 -3.73 12.18 -1.58
C HIS A 254 -2.83 12.60 -2.76
N PRO A 255 -2.09 13.73 -2.67
CA PRO A 255 -1.28 14.27 -3.78
C PRO A 255 -0.30 13.28 -4.41
N THR A 256 0.45 12.54 -3.58
CA THR A 256 1.44 11.54 -4.04
C THR A 256 0.95 10.09 -4.02
N LYS A 257 0.12 9.68 -3.04
CA LYS A 257 -0.34 8.29 -2.90
C LYS A 257 -1.37 7.88 -3.96
N ARG A 258 -2.02 8.82 -4.65
CA ARG A 258 -2.92 8.54 -5.79
C ARG A 258 -2.24 7.74 -6.90
N ASN A 259 -0.92 7.87 -7.01
CA ASN A 259 -0.11 7.17 -8.00
C ASN A 259 0.26 5.73 -7.55
N ARG A 260 -0.23 5.23 -6.42
CA ARG A 260 0.01 3.84 -6.00
C ARG A 260 -0.61 2.86 -7.01
N PRO A 261 -0.01 1.68 -7.23
CA PRO A 261 -0.46 0.76 -8.30
C PRO A 261 -1.94 0.36 -8.20
N PHE A 262 -2.46 0.10 -7.01
CA PHE A 262 -3.88 -0.26 -6.82
C PHE A 262 -4.80 0.98 -6.82
N ALA A 263 -4.38 2.09 -6.21
CA ALA A 263 -5.16 3.33 -6.19
C ALA A 263 -5.39 3.90 -7.61
N SER A 264 -4.37 3.86 -8.46
CA SER A 264 -4.42 4.30 -9.86
C SER A 264 -5.08 3.28 -10.81
N GLY A 265 -5.35 2.05 -10.35
CA GLY A 265 -5.85 0.96 -11.20
C GLY A 265 -4.82 0.39 -12.17
N ALA A 266 -3.52 0.65 -11.97
CA ALA A 266 -2.44 0.06 -12.76
C ALA A 266 -2.28 -1.45 -12.50
N LEU A 267 -2.62 -1.92 -11.29
CA LEU A 267 -2.70 -3.34 -10.95
C LEU A 267 -4.09 -3.66 -10.39
N SER A 268 -4.63 -4.83 -10.75
CA SER A 268 -5.93 -5.28 -10.28
C SER A 268 -5.87 -5.83 -8.85
N ILE A 269 -6.98 -5.74 -8.13
CA ILE A 269 -7.12 -6.28 -6.77
C ILE A 269 -6.92 -7.81 -6.74
N PRO A 270 -7.49 -8.61 -7.67
CA PRO A 270 -7.21 -10.05 -7.75
C PRO A 270 -5.73 -10.39 -7.90
N PHE A 271 -4.99 -9.61 -8.69
CA PHE A 271 -3.54 -9.80 -8.83
C PHE A 271 -2.84 -9.58 -7.49
N GLY A 272 -3.19 -8.50 -6.76
CA GLY A 272 -2.60 -8.22 -5.45
C GLY A 272 -2.95 -9.28 -4.39
N LEU A 273 -4.16 -9.87 -4.42
CA LEU A 273 -4.52 -11.01 -3.56
C LEU A 273 -3.66 -12.24 -3.84
N GLY A 274 -3.41 -12.56 -5.11
CA GLY A 274 -2.46 -13.61 -5.49
C GLY A 274 -1.04 -13.31 -5.02
N ALA A 275 -0.59 -12.06 -5.18
CA ALA A 275 0.73 -11.61 -4.72
C ALA A 275 0.87 -11.72 -3.18
N ILE A 276 -0.17 -11.39 -2.42
CA ILE A 276 -0.18 -11.61 -0.95
C ILE A 276 0.07 -13.08 -0.62
N GLY A 277 -0.65 -14.01 -1.26
CA GLY A 277 -0.48 -15.44 -1.02
C GLY A 277 0.94 -15.92 -1.32
N VAL A 278 1.50 -15.51 -2.46
CA VAL A 278 2.89 -15.84 -2.84
C VAL A 278 3.91 -15.24 -1.86
N LEU A 279 3.75 -13.97 -1.48
CA LEU A 279 4.67 -13.29 -0.55
C LEU A 279 4.62 -13.89 0.85
N LEU A 280 3.43 -14.26 1.35
CA LEU A 280 3.30 -14.96 2.62
C LEU A 280 3.94 -16.35 2.56
N ALA A 281 3.77 -17.08 1.46
CA ALA A 281 4.42 -18.37 1.27
C ALA A 281 5.94 -18.23 1.27
N ILE A 282 6.50 -17.27 0.53
CA ILE A 282 7.95 -16.96 0.54
C ILE A 282 8.41 -16.62 1.96
N GLY A 283 7.65 -15.76 2.65
CA GLY A 283 7.96 -15.33 4.01
C GLY A 283 8.04 -16.48 5.00
N ILE A 284 7.02 -17.35 4.99
CA ILE A 284 6.92 -18.50 5.89
C ILE A 284 7.96 -19.56 5.54
N VAL A 285 8.15 -19.88 4.26
CA VAL A 285 9.16 -20.87 3.83
C VAL A 285 10.56 -20.42 4.21
N ALA A 286 10.92 -19.16 3.96
CA ALA A 286 12.21 -18.63 4.37
C ALA A 286 12.36 -18.61 5.91
N GLY A 287 11.28 -18.30 6.63
CA GLY A 287 11.27 -18.32 8.09
C GLY A 287 11.34 -19.73 8.69
N TRP A 288 10.83 -20.75 8.01
CA TRP A 288 10.89 -22.14 8.47
C TRP A 288 12.32 -22.70 8.46
N LEU A 289 13.17 -22.15 7.60
CA LEU A 289 14.60 -22.50 7.54
C LEU A 289 15.40 -21.89 8.71
N LEU A 290 14.77 -21.08 9.55
CA LEU A 290 15.37 -20.41 10.71
C LEU A 290 14.87 -21.04 12.02
N PRO A 291 15.49 -20.73 13.17
CA PRO A 291 15.02 -21.20 14.47
C PRO A 291 13.55 -20.84 14.74
N ILE A 292 12.85 -21.69 15.52
CA ILE A 292 11.41 -21.53 15.78
C ILE A 292 11.08 -20.22 16.50
N GLU A 293 12.03 -19.69 17.26
CA GLU A 293 11.99 -18.39 17.93
C GLU A 293 11.77 -17.27 16.91
N PHE A 294 12.43 -17.33 15.75
CA PHE A 294 12.25 -16.36 14.67
C PHE A 294 10.82 -16.35 14.14
N LEU A 295 10.21 -17.54 13.96
CA LEU A 295 8.80 -17.65 13.54
C LEU A 295 7.86 -17.04 14.57
N GLY A 296 8.15 -17.20 15.86
CA GLY A 296 7.43 -16.52 16.95
C GLY A 296 7.50 -15.00 16.83
N VAL A 297 8.71 -14.45 16.61
CA VAL A 297 8.92 -13.01 16.41
C VAL A 297 8.23 -12.49 15.15
N LEU A 298 8.30 -13.24 14.04
CA LEU A 298 7.62 -12.91 12.79
C LEU A 298 6.09 -12.91 12.95
N GLY A 299 5.53 -13.89 13.66
CA GLY A 299 4.12 -13.94 14.01
C GLY A 299 3.69 -12.75 14.86
N GLY A 300 4.46 -12.42 15.90
CA GLY A 300 4.25 -11.22 16.71
C GLY A 300 4.30 -9.93 15.87
N TYR A 301 5.28 -9.82 14.97
CA TYR A 301 5.38 -8.71 14.03
C TYR A 301 4.13 -8.58 13.14
N MET A 302 3.61 -9.70 12.61
CA MET A 302 2.39 -9.71 11.79
C MET A 302 1.18 -9.22 12.58
N VAL A 303 1.01 -9.71 13.82
CA VAL A 303 -0.09 -9.32 14.70
C VAL A 303 -0.03 -7.83 15.01
N VAL A 304 1.12 -7.34 15.48
CA VAL A 304 1.29 -5.93 15.87
C VAL A 304 1.15 -5.01 14.66
N THR A 305 1.71 -5.37 13.50
CA THR A 305 1.59 -4.55 12.28
C THR A 305 0.14 -4.49 11.77
N THR A 306 -0.60 -5.60 11.88
CA THR A 306 -2.02 -5.64 11.51
C THR A 306 -2.87 -4.82 12.49
N ALA A 307 -2.67 -5.00 13.79
CA ALA A 307 -3.33 -4.22 14.84
C ALA A 307 -3.03 -2.71 14.70
N TYR A 308 -1.80 -2.36 14.32
CA TYR A 308 -1.41 -0.99 14.02
C TYR A 308 -2.25 -0.39 12.89
N SER A 309 -2.35 -1.11 11.76
CA SER A 309 -3.08 -0.66 10.59
C SER A 309 -4.58 -0.49 10.82
N LEU A 310 -5.19 -1.38 11.61
CA LEU A 310 -6.63 -1.36 11.87
C LEU A 310 -6.99 -0.31 12.94
N SER A 311 -6.26 -0.27 14.04
CA SER A 311 -6.68 0.42 15.26
C SER A 311 -5.60 1.33 15.84
N PHE A 312 -4.38 0.85 16.11
CA PHE A 312 -3.44 1.63 16.94
C PHE A 312 -3.00 2.92 16.27
N LYS A 313 -2.96 2.97 14.92
CA LYS A 313 -2.65 4.20 14.18
C LYS A 313 -3.56 5.40 14.50
N ARG A 314 -4.74 5.14 15.06
CA ARG A 314 -5.76 6.15 15.42
C ARG A 314 -5.66 6.61 16.88
N MET A 315 -4.89 5.91 17.71
CA MET A 315 -4.76 6.17 19.14
C MET A 315 -3.57 7.09 19.39
N LEU A 316 -3.79 8.14 20.20
CA LEU A 316 -2.75 9.11 20.56
C LEU A 316 -1.60 8.41 21.30
N LEU A 317 -0.35 8.69 20.90
CA LEU A 317 0.91 8.12 21.42
C LEU A 317 1.11 6.61 21.24
N VAL A 318 0.05 5.80 21.29
CA VAL A 318 0.13 4.35 21.04
C VAL A 318 0.68 4.08 19.65
N ASP A 319 0.40 4.93 18.66
CA ASP A 319 0.94 4.75 17.31
C ASP A 319 2.47 4.89 17.26
N VAL A 320 3.06 5.91 17.88
CA VAL A 320 4.53 6.12 17.91
C VAL A 320 5.25 5.11 18.79
N LEU A 321 4.65 4.72 19.92
CA LEU A 321 5.18 3.64 20.75
C LEU A 321 5.17 2.31 20.00
N THR A 322 4.09 2.02 19.27
CA THR A 322 4.02 0.83 18.41
C THR A 322 5.05 0.89 17.28
N LEU A 323 5.24 2.05 16.64
CA LEU A 323 6.28 2.20 15.60
C LEU A 323 7.68 1.95 16.16
N ALA A 324 8.01 2.49 17.34
CA ALA A 324 9.27 2.24 18.02
C ALA A 324 9.46 0.75 18.33
N GLY A 325 8.41 0.09 18.84
CA GLY A 325 8.38 -1.35 19.08
C GLY A 325 8.59 -2.15 17.79
N LEU A 326 7.91 -1.80 16.69
CA LEU A 326 8.07 -2.48 15.40
C LEU A 326 9.49 -2.35 14.82
N TYR A 327 10.17 -1.23 15.04
CA TYR A 327 11.59 -1.11 14.69
C TYR A 327 12.46 -2.00 15.58
N THR A 328 12.20 -2.01 16.88
CA THR A 328 12.93 -2.83 17.87
C THR A 328 12.74 -4.33 17.62
N ILE A 329 11.54 -4.76 17.22
CA ILE A 329 11.23 -6.15 16.86
C ILE A 329 12.10 -6.66 15.71
N ARG A 330 12.59 -5.79 14.82
CA ARG A 330 13.51 -6.20 13.75
C ARG A 330 14.88 -6.59 14.30
N VAL A 331 15.35 -5.89 15.33
CA VAL A 331 16.58 -6.26 16.06
C VAL A 331 16.38 -7.60 16.77
N LEU A 332 15.22 -7.80 17.43
CA LEU A 332 14.86 -9.08 18.04
C LEU A 332 14.75 -10.22 17.01
N ALA A 333 14.27 -9.93 15.81
CA ALA A 333 14.19 -10.91 14.74
C ALA A 333 15.59 -11.34 14.26
N GLY A 334 16.52 -10.39 14.18
CA GLY A 334 17.94 -10.69 13.92
C GLY A 334 18.51 -11.64 14.95
N ALA A 335 18.32 -11.31 16.23
CA ALA A 335 18.79 -12.09 17.38
C ALA A 335 18.22 -13.52 17.35
N ALA A 336 16.91 -13.65 17.12
CA ALA A 336 16.23 -14.93 17.03
C ALA A 336 16.64 -15.75 15.79
N ALA A 337 17.04 -15.09 14.69
CA ALA A 337 17.52 -15.78 13.49
C ALA A 337 18.95 -16.29 13.66
N THR A 338 19.85 -15.51 14.25
CA THR A 338 21.28 -15.83 14.36
C THR A 338 21.67 -16.50 15.68
N GLY A 339 20.74 -16.62 16.64
CA GLY A 339 21.01 -17.14 17.98
C GLY A 339 21.89 -16.22 18.84
N VAL A 340 22.04 -14.95 18.46
CA VAL A 340 22.86 -13.98 19.18
C VAL A 340 22.01 -13.33 20.27
N ASP A 341 22.50 -13.33 21.50
CA ASP A 341 21.82 -12.67 22.61
C ASP A 341 21.87 -11.15 22.47
N VAL A 342 20.73 -10.50 22.71
CA VAL A 342 20.62 -9.04 22.74
C VAL A 342 20.61 -8.55 24.18
N SER A 343 21.46 -7.56 24.46
CA SER A 343 21.50 -6.96 25.79
C SER A 343 20.24 -6.12 26.03
N PHE A 344 19.80 -6.10 27.30
CA PHE A 344 18.72 -5.22 27.74
C PHE A 344 18.99 -3.75 27.36
N TRP A 345 20.25 -3.33 27.50
CA TRP A 345 20.71 -1.98 27.16
C TRP A 345 20.55 -1.64 25.67
N LEU A 346 20.86 -2.58 24.77
CA LEU A 346 20.67 -2.38 23.33
C LEU A 346 19.19 -2.21 22.98
N LEU A 347 18.31 -2.97 23.62
CA LEU A 347 16.85 -2.86 23.43
C LEU A 347 16.32 -1.54 24.00
N ALA A 348 16.76 -1.14 25.19
CA ALA A 348 16.39 0.14 25.80
C ALA A 348 16.84 1.32 24.93
N PHE A 349 18.09 1.30 24.44
CA PHE A 349 18.60 2.26 23.47
C PHE A 349 17.71 2.32 22.22
N SER A 350 17.44 1.15 21.62
CA SER A 350 16.66 1.02 20.39
C SER A 350 15.27 1.62 20.54
N ILE A 351 14.58 1.36 21.66
CA ILE A 351 13.24 1.89 21.92
C ILE A 351 13.25 3.41 21.93
N PHE A 352 14.16 4.06 22.69
CA PHE A 352 14.22 5.52 22.75
C PHE A 352 14.66 6.15 21.42
N PHE A 353 15.64 5.54 20.75
CA PHE A 353 16.11 5.99 19.46
C PHE A 353 14.99 5.95 18.41
N PHE A 354 14.31 4.80 18.28
CA PHE A 354 13.22 4.65 17.33
C PHE A 354 11.95 5.42 17.72
N LEU A 355 11.70 5.65 19.01
CA LEU A 355 10.63 6.53 19.47
C LEU A 355 10.88 7.96 19.02
N SER A 356 12.13 8.45 19.15
CA SER A 356 12.50 9.76 18.62
C SER A 356 12.23 9.86 17.12
N LEU A 357 12.66 8.89 16.32
CA LEU A 357 12.41 8.86 14.87
C LEU A 357 10.91 8.71 14.52
N ALA A 358 10.14 7.97 15.32
CA ALA A 358 8.70 7.85 15.13
C ALA A 358 7.99 9.19 15.40
N LEU A 359 8.41 9.92 16.42
CA LEU A 359 7.91 11.25 16.77
C LEU A 359 8.27 12.29 15.70
N VAL A 360 9.49 12.26 15.15
CA VAL A 360 9.89 13.06 13.98
C VAL A 360 8.88 12.88 12.84
N LYS A 361 8.54 11.62 12.55
CA LYS A 361 7.60 11.31 11.47
C LYS A 361 6.20 11.88 11.73
N ARG A 362 5.75 11.92 12.98
CA ARG A 362 4.47 12.56 13.34
C ARG A 362 4.55 14.08 13.26
N PHE A 363 5.65 14.65 13.72
CA PHE A 363 5.91 16.08 13.66
C PHE A 363 5.86 16.60 12.22
N VAL A 364 6.54 15.93 11.28
CA VAL A 364 6.50 16.29 9.86
C VAL A 364 5.09 16.14 9.27
N GLU A 365 4.34 15.09 9.64
CA GLU A 365 2.95 14.90 9.18
C GLU A 365 2.01 15.99 9.69
N LEU A 366 2.18 16.43 10.94
CA LEU A 366 1.43 17.54 11.55
C LEU A 366 1.72 18.88 10.86
N ARG A 367 2.97 19.12 10.47
CA ARG A 367 3.36 20.36 9.79
C ARG A 367 2.94 20.42 8.33
N THR A 368 2.96 19.29 7.64
CA THR A 368 2.69 19.23 6.18
C THR A 368 1.21 19.11 5.86
N THR A 369 0.38 18.71 6.83
CA THR A 369 -1.06 18.54 6.63
C THR A 369 -1.80 19.80 7.09
N ALA A 370 -2.52 20.46 6.17
CA ALA A 370 -3.42 21.55 6.54
C ALA A 370 -4.64 20.95 7.27
N ILE A 371 -4.77 21.25 8.56
CA ILE A 371 -5.84 20.74 9.43
C ILE A 371 -6.62 21.95 9.97
N PRO A 372 -7.96 21.99 9.84
CA PRO A 372 -8.77 23.01 10.48
C PRO A 372 -8.56 23.02 12.01
N PRO A 373 -8.59 24.20 12.67
CA PRO A 373 -8.47 24.27 14.12
C PRO A 373 -9.46 23.36 14.85
N GLY A 374 -8.99 22.60 15.84
CA GLY A 374 -9.80 21.65 16.62
C GLY A 374 -10.03 20.27 15.98
N GLU A 375 -9.77 20.12 14.69
CA GLU A 375 -9.86 18.84 13.98
C GLU A 375 -8.59 17.97 14.14
N ARG A 376 -8.74 16.68 13.86
CA ARG A 376 -7.64 15.71 13.89
C ARG A 376 -7.17 15.40 12.48
N ILE A 377 -5.90 14.99 12.33
CA ILE A 377 -5.45 14.39 11.08
C ILE A 377 -6.34 13.17 10.76
N ALA A 378 -6.82 13.09 9.52
CA ALA A 378 -7.64 11.98 9.07
C ALA A 378 -6.98 10.62 9.36
N GLY A 379 -7.62 9.83 10.23
CA GLY A 379 -7.14 8.50 10.61
C GLY A 379 -6.04 8.48 11.68
N ARG A 380 -5.77 9.61 12.36
CA ARG A 380 -4.80 9.74 13.46
C ARG A 380 -5.40 10.41 14.70
N GLY A 381 -4.78 10.20 15.85
CA GLY A 381 -5.19 10.77 17.13
C GLY A 381 -4.66 12.17 17.44
N TYR A 382 -3.99 12.84 16.50
CA TYR A 382 -3.24 14.09 16.72
C TYR A 382 -3.95 15.32 16.13
N ARG A 383 -3.72 16.47 16.78
CA ARG A 383 -4.12 17.81 16.37
C ARG A 383 -2.89 18.68 16.11
N THR A 384 -3.06 19.77 15.35
CA THR A 384 -1.99 20.75 15.08
C THR A 384 -1.37 21.31 16.38
N GLU A 385 -2.19 21.47 17.42
CA GLU A 385 -1.78 21.94 18.75
C GLU A 385 -0.72 21.02 19.42
N ASP A 386 -0.72 19.72 19.10
CA ASP A 386 0.18 18.75 19.71
C ASP A 386 1.63 18.86 19.18
N GLN A 387 1.86 19.66 18.12
CA GLN A 387 3.12 19.70 17.39
C GLN A 387 4.33 19.98 18.30
N GLU A 388 4.22 20.95 19.21
CA GLU A 388 5.35 21.33 20.08
C GLU A 388 5.64 20.25 21.13
N ILE A 389 4.60 19.66 21.72
CA ILE A 389 4.76 18.55 22.68
C ILE A 389 5.40 17.34 22.00
N VAL A 390 4.98 17.01 20.77
CA VAL A 390 5.58 15.93 19.96
C VAL A 390 7.06 16.21 19.70
N ALA A 391 7.43 17.46 19.42
CA ALA A 391 8.83 17.84 19.20
C ALA A 391 9.67 17.70 20.49
N GLN A 392 9.15 18.19 21.62
CA GLN A 392 9.83 18.11 22.91
C GLN A 392 10.01 16.68 23.38
N ALA A 393 8.97 15.85 23.31
CA ALA A 393 9.04 14.42 23.63
C ALA A 393 10.05 13.68 22.72
N GLY A 394 10.10 14.09 21.45
CA GLY A 394 11.00 13.53 20.47
C GLY A 394 12.48 13.86 20.72
N MET A 395 12.78 15.11 21.06
CA MET A 395 14.10 15.54 21.50
C MET A 395 14.49 14.87 22.82
N ALA A 396 13.59 14.82 23.81
CA ALA A 396 13.84 14.12 25.07
C ALA A 396 14.18 12.63 24.83
N SER A 397 13.46 11.95 23.93
CA SER A 397 13.77 10.57 23.55
C SER A 397 15.14 10.43 22.87
N ALA A 398 15.56 11.40 22.07
CA ALA A 398 16.89 11.42 21.45
C ALA A 398 17.99 11.52 22.52
N PHE A 399 17.88 12.47 23.45
CA PHE A 399 18.83 12.60 24.57
C PHE A 399 18.86 11.36 25.46
N SER A 400 17.69 10.78 25.79
CA SER A 400 17.61 9.52 26.54
C SER A 400 18.30 8.37 25.81
N SER A 401 18.17 8.27 24.48
CA SER A 401 18.89 7.23 23.71
C SER A 401 20.40 7.40 23.81
N ALA A 402 20.93 8.62 23.68
CA ALA A 402 22.36 8.88 23.82
C ALA A 402 22.87 8.59 25.24
N LEU A 403 22.09 8.96 26.27
CA LEU A 403 22.41 8.66 27.67
C LEU A 403 22.44 7.15 27.93
N VAL A 404 21.43 6.41 27.50
CA VAL A 404 21.37 4.94 27.64
C VAL A 404 22.54 4.27 26.92
N LEU A 405 22.92 4.77 25.75
CA LEU A 405 24.09 4.28 25.01
C LEU A 405 25.40 4.56 25.76
N ALA A 406 25.55 5.75 26.37
CA ALA A 406 26.71 6.07 27.19
C ALA A 406 26.80 5.17 28.44
N LEU A 407 25.67 4.90 29.10
CA LEU A 407 25.60 3.96 30.23
C LEU A 407 25.95 2.53 29.81
N TYR A 408 25.51 2.10 28.62
CA TYR A 408 25.86 0.80 28.07
C TYR A 408 27.37 0.64 27.86
N MET A 409 28.05 1.67 27.36
CA MET A 409 29.51 1.62 27.13
C MET A 409 30.32 1.42 28.41
N ASP A 410 29.80 1.87 29.55
CA ASP A 410 30.46 1.67 30.83
C ASP A 410 30.12 0.32 31.49
N SER A 411 29.22 -0.47 30.87
CA SER A 411 28.79 -1.76 31.41
C SER A 411 29.88 -2.84 31.32
N VAL A 412 29.79 -3.81 32.22
CA VAL A 412 30.70 -4.98 32.27
C VAL A 412 30.70 -5.73 30.95
N ALA A 413 29.52 -5.90 30.32
CA ALA A 413 29.39 -6.62 29.06
C ALA A 413 30.21 -6.00 27.91
N VAL A 414 30.32 -4.66 27.86
CA VAL A 414 31.13 -3.98 26.83
C VAL A 414 32.62 -4.12 27.14
N ARG A 415 33.00 -4.05 28.43
CA ARG A 415 34.40 -4.21 28.84
C ARG A 415 34.94 -5.62 28.60
N GLU A 416 34.08 -6.63 28.60
CA GLU A 416 34.44 -8.00 28.24
C GLU A 416 34.54 -8.21 26.73
N LEU A 417 33.68 -7.55 25.94
CA LEU A 417 33.61 -7.73 24.49
C LEU A 417 34.63 -6.88 23.71
N TYR A 418 35.05 -5.74 24.27
CA TYR A 418 35.93 -4.78 23.61
C TYR A 418 37.23 -4.59 24.40
N PRO A 419 38.42 -4.93 23.84
CA PRO A 419 39.71 -4.66 24.47
C PRO A 419 39.95 -3.17 24.79
N HIS A 420 39.38 -2.26 24.00
CA HIS A 420 39.53 -0.82 24.16
C HIS A 420 38.17 -0.10 24.22
N PRO A 421 37.42 -0.20 25.34
CA PRO A 421 36.06 0.35 25.44
C PRO A 421 35.97 1.87 25.26
N TRP A 422 37.05 2.60 25.56
CA TRP A 422 37.10 4.06 25.45
C TRP A 422 36.96 4.55 23.99
N LEU A 423 37.33 3.74 23.00
CA LEU A 423 37.11 4.05 21.58
C LEU A 423 35.62 4.08 21.21
N MET A 424 34.77 3.46 22.02
CA MET A 424 33.33 3.40 21.81
C MET A 424 32.63 4.66 22.31
N TRP A 425 33.23 5.38 23.27
CA TRP A 425 32.63 6.55 23.91
C TRP A 425 32.10 7.62 22.93
N PRO A 426 32.80 7.94 21.81
CA PRO A 426 32.30 8.91 20.83
C PRO A 426 31.00 8.50 20.12
N LEU A 427 30.57 7.24 20.18
CA LEU A 427 29.29 6.81 19.59
C LEU A 427 28.08 7.51 20.24
N ALA A 428 28.14 7.81 21.54
CA ALA A 428 27.07 8.53 22.22
C ALA A 428 26.86 9.96 21.65
N PRO A 429 27.90 10.85 21.59
CA PRO A 429 27.76 12.15 20.94
C PRO A 429 27.50 12.05 19.43
N ILE A 430 27.96 11.00 18.74
CA ILE A 430 27.62 10.75 17.33
C ILE A 430 26.12 10.51 17.14
N VAL A 431 25.52 9.62 17.93
CA VAL A 431 24.07 9.34 17.86
C VAL A 431 23.28 10.58 18.24
N LEU A 432 23.73 11.32 19.24
CA LEU A 432 23.10 12.58 19.63
C LEU A 432 23.16 13.60 18.49
N TYR A 433 24.31 13.79 17.84
CA TYR A 433 24.43 14.65 16.66
C TYR A 433 23.47 14.24 15.55
N LEU A 434 23.41 12.95 15.22
CA LEU A 434 22.52 12.43 14.16
C LEU A 434 21.05 12.72 14.46
N THR A 435 20.61 12.41 15.68
CA THR A 435 19.21 12.61 16.08
C THR A 435 18.86 14.10 16.18
N MET A 436 19.72 14.93 16.75
CA MET A 436 19.52 16.40 16.78
C MET A 436 19.46 16.98 15.37
N ARG A 437 20.35 16.55 14.46
CA ARG A 437 20.34 17.01 13.07
C ARG A 437 19.03 16.65 12.38
N VAL A 438 18.53 15.42 12.55
CA VAL A 438 17.24 14.99 12.02
C VAL A 438 16.11 15.90 12.52
N TRP A 439 16.07 16.24 13.81
CA TRP A 439 15.08 17.16 14.37
C TRP A 439 15.19 18.59 13.84
N ILE A 440 16.41 19.11 13.68
CA ILE A 440 16.64 20.43 13.08
C ILE A 440 16.13 20.48 11.65
N LEU A 441 16.43 19.46 10.84
CA LEU A 441 15.94 19.35 9.45
C LEU A 441 14.41 19.20 9.40
N ALA A 442 13.82 18.46 10.34
CA ALA A 442 12.36 18.35 10.48
C ALA A 442 11.72 19.73 10.68
N ARG A 443 12.29 20.53 11.60
CA ARG A 443 11.82 21.90 11.91
C ARG A 443 12.04 22.89 10.76
N ARG A 444 12.96 22.61 9.83
CA ARG A 444 13.19 23.42 8.62
C ARG A 444 12.36 22.99 7.42
N ASP A 445 11.50 21.98 7.57
CA ASP A 445 10.73 21.37 6.47
C ASP A 445 11.62 20.72 5.39
N GLU A 446 12.86 20.37 5.74
CA GLU A 446 13.84 19.74 4.83
C GLU A 446 13.78 18.21 4.88
N MET A 447 12.83 17.63 5.63
CA MET A 447 12.66 16.19 5.75
C MET A 447 11.34 15.72 5.16
N HIS A 448 11.43 15.01 4.04
CA HIS A 448 10.29 14.50 3.29
C HIS A 448 10.16 12.97 3.34
N ASP A 449 11.25 12.28 3.67
CA ASP A 449 11.33 10.84 3.74
C ASP A 449 11.13 10.31 5.17
N ASP A 450 10.94 8.99 5.29
CA ASP A 450 10.95 8.32 6.58
C ASP A 450 12.33 8.51 7.25
N PRO A 451 12.41 8.91 8.53
CA PRO A 451 13.69 9.32 9.15
C PRO A 451 14.77 8.23 9.13
N VAL A 452 14.38 6.96 9.22
CA VAL A 452 15.32 5.83 9.11
C VAL A 452 15.91 5.75 7.69
N VAL A 453 15.06 5.91 6.67
CA VAL A 453 15.50 5.91 5.27
C VAL A 453 16.36 7.12 4.97
N PHE A 454 16.04 8.28 5.56
CA PHE A 454 16.84 9.49 5.46
C PHE A 454 18.25 9.28 6.01
N ILE A 455 18.40 8.76 7.23
CA ILE A 455 19.72 8.51 7.86
C ILE A 455 20.59 7.60 6.98
N ILE A 456 19.97 6.59 6.34
CA ILE A 456 20.72 5.63 5.52
C ILE A 456 21.11 6.22 4.15
N ARG A 457 20.33 7.16 3.59
CA ARG A 457 20.59 7.74 2.27
C ARG A 457 21.38 9.03 2.29
N ASP A 458 21.27 9.82 3.35
CA ASP A 458 21.96 11.11 3.47
C ASP A 458 23.46 10.89 3.65
N TRP A 459 24.26 11.47 2.76
CA TRP A 459 25.71 11.26 2.73
C TRP A 459 26.43 11.73 4.01
N ARG A 460 25.94 12.78 4.68
CA ARG A 460 26.53 13.25 5.95
C ARG A 460 26.23 12.25 7.06
N SER A 461 25.01 11.75 7.12
CA SER A 461 24.63 10.67 8.02
C SER A 461 25.44 9.41 7.76
N GLN A 462 25.68 9.04 6.49
CA GLN A 462 26.54 7.90 6.13
C GLN A 462 27.98 8.08 6.63
N ILE A 463 28.60 9.25 6.45
CA ILE A 463 29.96 9.51 6.96
C ILE A 463 30.01 9.32 8.47
N VAL A 464 29.05 9.88 9.20
CA VAL A 464 29.01 9.80 10.65
C VAL A 464 28.74 8.36 11.14
N VAL A 465 27.88 7.62 10.45
CA VAL A 465 27.64 6.19 10.72
C VAL A 465 28.88 5.35 10.41
N LEU A 466 29.58 5.61 9.30
CA LEU A 466 30.82 4.93 8.94
C LEU A 466 31.93 5.21 9.95
N PHE A 467 32.05 6.45 10.41
CA PHE A 467 32.98 6.80 11.48
C PHE A 467 32.64 6.03 12.77
N GLY A 468 31.37 5.99 13.18
CA GLY A 468 30.94 5.16 14.30
C GLY A 468 31.24 3.67 14.11
N ALA A 469 30.97 3.12 12.94
CA ALA A 469 31.27 1.73 12.61
C ALA A 469 32.79 1.45 12.68
N SER A 470 33.63 2.38 12.24
CA SER A 470 35.09 2.26 12.35
C SER A 470 35.56 2.23 13.81
N LEU A 471 34.90 2.96 14.71
CA LEU A 471 35.19 2.92 16.14
C LEU A 471 34.81 1.58 16.77
N LEU A 472 33.66 1.00 16.38
CA LEU A 472 33.25 -0.35 16.80
C LEU A 472 34.32 -1.38 16.41
N VAL A 473 34.71 -1.39 15.13
CA VAL A 473 35.73 -2.33 14.63
C VAL A 473 37.08 -2.12 15.32
N ALA A 474 37.53 -0.88 15.46
CA ALA A 474 38.80 -0.56 16.11
C ALA A 474 38.79 -0.90 17.62
N GLY A 475 37.66 -0.73 18.29
CA GLY A 475 37.50 -1.07 19.69
C GLY A 475 37.52 -2.58 19.95
N GLY A 476 37.01 -3.37 18.99
CA GLY A 476 36.95 -4.84 19.07
C GLY A 476 38.23 -5.53 18.59
N TRP A 477 39.11 -4.80 17.90
CA TRP A 477 40.39 -5.33 17.43
C TRP A 477 41.39 -5.40 18.59
N GLY A 478 41.83 -6.62 18.92
CA GLY A 478 42.98 -6.81 19.82
C GLY A 478 44.26 -6.45 19.07
N TRP A 479 44.98 -5.44 19.57
CA TRP A 479 46.28 -5.02 19.04
C TRP A 479 47.41 -5.92 19.54
#